data_AF-A0A7S1ERR3-F1
#
_entry.id   AF-A0A7S1ERR3-F1
#
_cell.length_a   1.000
_cell.length_b   1.000
_cell.length_c   1.000
_cell.angle_alpha   90.00
_cell.angle_beta   90.00
_cell.angle_gamma   90.00
#
_symmetry.space_group_name_H-M   'P 1'
#
loop_
_entity.id
_entity.type
_entity.pdbx_description
1 polymer ?
#
loop_
_entity_poly.entity_id
_entity_poly.type
_entity_poly.pdbx_seq_one_letter_code
_entity_poly.pdbx_strand_id
1 'polypeptide(L)'
;MPGFRYSVVKPIEGWVTARQGLFNKQRVLLRLQNGFLLSAHLIPRGAAVWQLSVAGARVSQVASRRTISLRTPTGQQVMITVESQYEFDKWVAALTKSSSMTFSGLYREQHEIGSGFYAKVLMALDEKRGEPVAVKVMRKRHANETRALRIARVICRECEILRELDHPNIVPVLDIFETEREARIVMEFMSGGSLFSAIRAQGRVREDVARNYMFQILSAMQYLHERNIVHRDVKTE
;
A
#
# COMPACT_ATOMS: atom_id res chain seq x y z
N MET A 1 -11.41 3.09 -12.95
CA MET A 1 -10.82 3.00 -11.61
C MET A 1 -9.84 4.13 -11.47
N PRO A 2 -10.07 5.13 -10.61
CA PRO A 2 -8.99 6.05 -10.29
C PRO A 2 -7.93 5.22 -9.56
N GLY A 3 -6.75 5.08 -10.16
CA GLY A 3 -5.61 4.50 -9.47
C GLY A 3 -5.22 5.35 -8.25
N PHE A 4 -4.25 4.89 -7.48
CA PHE A 4 -3.70 5.70 -6.39
C PHE A 4 -3.35 7.13 -6.86
N ARG A 5 -3.52 8.11 -5.98
CA ARG A 5 -3.35 9.54 -6.29
C ARG A 5 -1.97 9.83 -6.89
N TYR A 6 -0.93 9.14 -6.43
CA TYR A 6 0.41 9.18 -7.02
C TYR A 6 0.83 7.87 -7.72
N SER A 7 -0.12 7.02 -8.12
CA SER A 7 0.15 5.89 -9.01
C SER A 7 0.56 6.42 -10.39
N VAL A 8 1.86 6.33 -10.72
CA VAL A 8 2.36 6.83 -12.01
C VAL A 8 3.23 5.83 -12.77
N VAL A 9 3.39 4.60 -12.28
CA VAL A 9 4.03 3.53 -13.05
C VAL A 9 2.96 2.52 -13.43
N LYS A 10 2.65 2.45 -14.73
CA LYS A 10 1.76 1.41 -15.26
C LYS A 10 2.33 0.04 -14.87
N PRO A 11 1.48 -0.93 -14.50
CA PRO A 11 1.95 -2.27 -14.23
C PRO A 11 2.79 -2.78 -15.41
N ILE A 12 3.98 -3.29 -15.11
CA ILE A 12 4.84 -3.95 -16.10
C ILE A 12 5.14 -5.36 -15.63
N GLU A 13 5.18 -6.28 -16.58
CA GLU A 13 5.63 -7.64 -16.35
C GLU A 13 6.51 -8.13 -17.50
N GLY A 14 7.34 -9.12 -17.20
CA GLY A 14 8.24 -9.70 -18.18
C GLY A 14 9.04 -10.87 -17.59
N TRP A 15 9.40 -11.81 -18.45
CA TRP A 15 10.30 -12.90 -18.08
C TRP A 15 11.72 -12.37 -17.98
N VAL A 16 12.36 -12.62 -16.85
CA VAL A 16 13.73 -12.16 -16.56
C VAL A 16 14.52 -13.27 -15.88
N THR A 17 15.84 -13.14 -15.87
CA THR A 17 16.68 -13.91 -14.95
C THR A 17 16.90 -13.07 -13.70
N ALA A 18 16.42 -13.52 -12.55
CA ALA A 18 16.57 -12.81 -11.29
C ALA A 18 17.41 -13.59 -10.27
N ARG A 19 18.10 -12.86 -9.40
CA ARG A 19 18.81 -13.38 -8.23
C ARG A 19 18.49 -12.53 -7.02
N GLN A 20 18.00 -13.12 -5.93
CA GLN A 20 17.77 -12.44 -4.66
C GLN A 20 18.78 -12.92 -3.63
N GLY A 21 19.56 -12.02 -3.03
CA GLY A 21 20.55 -12.38 -2.01
C GLY A 21 21.51 -13.50 -2.42
N LEU A 22 21.58 -14.56 -1.61
CA LEU A 22 22.40 -15.76 -1.82
C LEU A 22 21.71 -16.84 -2.67
N PHE A 23 20.45 -16.65 -3.05
CA PHE A 23 19.73 -17.64 -3.86
C PHE A 23 20.34 -17.74 -5.27
N ASN A 24 20.16 -18.90 -5.90
CA ASN A 24 20.61 -19.13 -7.28
C ASN A 24 19.85 -18.24 -8.26
N LYS A 25 20.48 -17.94 -9.41
CA LYS A 25 19.82 -17.28 -10.54
C LYS A 25 18.69 -18.18 -11.04
N GLN A 26 17.52 -17.61 -11.23
CA GLN A 26 16.36 -18.33 -11.76
C GLN A 26 15.60 -17.48 -12.78
N ARG A 27 15.06 -18.13 -13.81
CA ARG A 27 14.14 -17.49 -14.76
C ARG A 27 12.77 -17.38 -14.11
N VAL A 28 12.25 -16.17 -14.01
CA VAL A 28 10.99 -15.85 -13.32
C VAL A 28 10.19 -14.83 -14.13
N LEU A 29 8.88 -14.87 -13.99
CA LEU A 29 8.02 -13.78 -14.41
C LEU A 29 8.08 -12.70 -13.33
N LEU A 30 8.70 -11.58 -13.64
CA LEU A 30 8.79 -10.42 -12.75
C LEU A 30 7.60 -9.50 -13.02
N ARG A 31 6.99 -8.97 -11.96
CA ARG A 31 5.88 -8.03 -12.02
C ARG A 31 6.17 -6.83 -11.13
N LEU A 32 6.01 -5.64 -11.68
CA LEU A 32 5.92 -4.40 -10.91
C LEU A 32 4.46 -3.96 -10.91
N GLN A 33 3.81 -4.06 -9.76
CA GLN A 33 2.41 -3.73 -9.57
C GLN A 33 2.26 -2.57 -8.60
N ASN A 34 1.16 -1.83 -8.74
CA ASN A 34 0.78 -0.73 -7.86
C ASN A 34 1.84 0.38 -7.73
N GLY A 35 2.79 0.43 -8.67
CA GLY A 35 3.87 1.42 -8.71
C GLY A 35 5.06 1.15 -7.79
N PHE A 36 5.03 0.14 -6.92
CA PHE A 36 6.12 -0.11 -5.97
C PHE A 36 6.31 -1.59 -5.57
N LEU A 37 5.32 -2.46 -5.76
CA LEU A 37 5.46 -3.87 -5.40
C LEU A 37 6.12 -4.64 -6.54
N LEU A 38 7.32 -5.15 -6.29
CA LEU A 38 8.04 -6.01 -7.22
C LEU A 38 7.95 -7.46 -6.76
N SER A 39 7.33 -8.33 -7.54
CA SER A 39 7.16 -9.75 -7.23
C SER A 39 7.68 -10.65 -8.35
N ALA A 40 8.19 -11.82 -7.98
CA ALA A 40 8.64 -12.83 -8.92
C ALA A 40 7.81 -14.10 -8.82
N HIS A 41 7.43 -14.67 -9.96
CA HIS A 41 6.57 -15.84 -10.06
C HIS A 41 7.23 -16.90 -10.95
N LEU A 42 7.09 -18.18 -10.59
CA LEU A 42 7.56 -19.29 -11.46
C LEU A 42 6.63 -19.54 -12.63
N ILE A 43 5.34 -19.23 -12.46
CA ILE A 43 4.30 -19.40 -13.46
C ILE A 43 3.35 -18.20 -13.42
N PRO A 44 2.73 -17.80 -14.55
CA PRO A 44 1.96 -16.57 -14.63
C PRO A 44 0.80 -16.42 -13.64
N ARG A 45 0.13 -17.50 -13.27
CA ARG A 45 -0.98 -17.49 -12.29
C ARG A 45 -0.60 -18.07 -10.92
N GLY A 46 0.69 -18.24 -10.68
CA GLY A 46 1.21 -18.82 -9.43
C GLY A 46 1.43 -17.77 -8.34
N ALA A 47 1.53 -18.24 -7.10
CA ALA A 47 1.98 -17.40 -5.98
C ALA A 47 3.38 -16.81 -6.25
N ALA A 48 3.64 -15.64 -5.67
CA ALA A 48 4.97 -15.05 -5.73
C ALA A 48 5.97 -15.90 -4.93
N VAL A 49 7.11 -16.21 -5.53
CA VAL A 49 8.26 -16.85 -4.86
C VAL A 49 8.87 -15.88 -3.85
N TRP A 50 8.96 -14.62 -4.25
CA TRP A 50 9.36 -13.52 -3.40
C TRP A 50 8.72 -12.23 -3.90
N GLN A 51 8.63 -11.26 -3.00
CA GLN A 51 8.15 -9.92 -3.29
C GLN A 51 8.86 -8.90 -2.39
N LEU A 52 9.02 -7.68 -2.89
CA LEU A 52 9.62 -6.57 -2.15
C LEU A 52 9.02 -5.23 -2.59
N SER A 53 9.23 -4.20 -1.76
CA SER A 53 8.91 -2.83 -2.13
C SER A 53 10.12 -2.15 -2.76
N VAL A 54 9.92 -1.53 -3.93
CA VAL A 54 10.92 -0.75 -4.66
C VAL A 54 11.05 0.66 -4.07
N ALA A 55 10.07 1.14 -3.30
CA ALA A 55 10.09 2.48 -2.73
C ALA A 55 11.35 2.72 -1.87
N GLY A 56 12.13 3.74 -2.23
CA GLY A 56 13.40 4.09 -1.58
C GLY A 56 14.56 3.16 -1.92
N ALA A 57 14.40 2.18 -2.80
CA ALA A 57 15.48 1.29 -3.19
C ALA A 57 16.55 2.03 -3.99
N ARG A 58 17.83 1.76 -3.73
CA ARG A 58 18.90 2.20 -4.61
C ARG A 58 18.91 1.34 -5.86
N VAL A 59 18.68 1.96 -7.02
CA VAL A 59 18.77 1.34 -8.34
C VAL A 59 20.15 1.61 -8.92
N SER A 60 20.87 0.55 -9.28
CA SER A 60 22.12 0.64 -10.06
C SER A 60 22.03 -0.26 -11.28
N GLN A 61 22.80 0.05 -12.32
CA GLN A 61 22.66 -0.60 -13.62
C GLN A 61 24.01 -0.83 -14.30
N VAL A 62 24.10 -1.93 -15.03
CA VAL A 62 25.26 -2.29 -15.85
C VAL A 62 24.75 -2.58 -17.26
N ALA A 63 24.76 -1.54 -18.11
CA ALA A 63 24.18 -1.59 -19.46
C ALA A 63 24.79 -2.68 -20.33
N SER A 64 26.13 -2.83 -20.32
CA SER A 64 26.83 -3.88 -21.08
C SER A 64 26.40 -5.31 -20.74
N ARG A 65 25.88 -5.52 -19.53
CA ARG A 65 25.36 -6.82 -19.06
C ARG A 65 23.83 -6.85 -18.97
N ARG A 66 23.15 -5.79 -19.42
CA ARG A 66 21.69 -5.61 -19.31
C ARG A 66 21.16 -6.03 -17.94
N THR A 67 21.89 -5.63 -16.91
CA THR A 67 21.68 -6.07 -15.52
C THR A 67 21.35 -4.87 -14.65
N ILE A 68 20.25 -4.97 -13.92
CA ILE A 68 19.74 -3.99 -12.97
C ILE A 68 19.94 -4.57 -11.57
N SER A 69 20.47 -3.79 -10.65
CA SER A 69 20.60 -4.16 -9.24
C SER A 69 19.76 -3.22 -8.39
N LEU A 70 18.95 -3.81 -7.52
CA LEU A 70 18.12 -3.13 -6.55
C LEU A 70 18.65 -3.45 -5.17
N ARG A 71 18.86 -2.42 -4.34
CA ARG A 71 19.10 -2.58 -2.91
C ARG A 71 18.02 -1.82 -2.13
N THR A 72 17.17 -2.54 -1.43
CA THR A 72 16.12 -1.93 -0.61
C THR A 72 16.72 -1.24 0.62
N PRO A 73 16.00 -0.28 1.25
CA PRO A 73 16.42 0.30 2.53
C PRO A 73 16.59 -0.72 3.66
N THR A 74 15.98 -1.90 3.52
CA THR A 74 16.07 -3.00 4.50
C THR A 74 17.27 -3.92 4.26
N GLY A 75 18.05 -3.68 3.20
CA GLY A 75 19.26 -4.43 2.88
C GLY A 75 19.06 -5.60 1.93
N GLN A 76 17.82 -5.88 1.50
CA GLN A 76 17.59 -6.88 0.46
C GLN A 76 18.21 -6.44 -0.85
N GLN A 77 18.80 -7.40 -1.56
CA GLN A 77 19.41 -7.16 -2.85
C GLN A 77 18.82 -8.09 -3.89
N VAL A 78 18.37 -7.51 -5.00
CA VAL A 78 17.90 -8.24 -6.17
C VAL A 78 18.69 -7.80 -7.39
N MET A 79 19.12 -8.77 -8.20
CA MET A 79 19.76 -8.54 -9.48
C MET A 79 18.86 -9.12 -10.57
N ILE A 80 18.56 -8.31 -11.58
CA ILE A 80 17.66 -8.63 -12.68
C ILE A 80 18.48 -8.51 -13.96
N THR A 81 18.52 -9.58 -14.76
CA THR A 81 19.12 -9.58 -16.10
C THR A 81 18.02 -9.85 -17.12
N VAL A 82 17.97 -9.01 -18.16
CA VAL A 82 16.98 -9.06 -19.24
C VAL A 82 17.62 -9.38 -20.58
N GLU A 83 16.82 -9.91 -21.51
CA GLU A 83 17.29 -10.45 -22.78
C GLU A 83 17.48 -9.41 -23.89
N SER A 84 16.86 -8.23 -23.79
CA SER A 84 16.91 -7.18 -24.82
C SER A 84 17.22 -5.80 -24.22
N GLN A 85 17.78 -4.91 -25.05
CA GLN A 85 18.05 -3.52 -24.64
C GLN A 85 16.75 -2.76 -24.36
N TYR A 86 15.70 -3.00 -25.16
CA TYR A 86 14.38 -2.41 -24.95
C TYR A 86 13.80 -2.76 -23.57
N GLU A 87 13.82 -4.04 -23.18
CA GLU A 87 13.36 -4.45 -21.85
C GLU A 87 14.24 -3.84 -20.75
N PHE A 88 15.55 -3.71 -20.98
CA PHE A 88 16.45 -3.08 -20.01
C PHE A 88 16.06 -1.63 -19.75
N ASP A 89 15.90 -0.82 -20.79
CA ASP A 89 15.54 0.59 -20.65
C ASP A 89 14.15 0.76 -20.02
N LYS A 90 13.19 -0.09 -20.40
CA LYS A 90 11.84 -0.15 -19.83
C LYS A 90 11.87 -0.44 -18.33
N TRP A 91 12.59 -1.48 -17.89
CA TRP A 91 12.69 -1.86 -16.48
C TRP A 91 13.48 -0.82 -15.67
N VAL A 92 14.56 -0.26 -16.22
CA VAL A 92 15.32 0.83 -15.58
C VAL A 92 14.42 2.04 -15.32
N ALA A 93 13.68 2.51 -16.33
CA ALA A 93 12.83 3.68 -16.20
C ALA A 93 11.73 3.46 -15.15
N ALA A 94 11.09 2.29 -15.18
CA ALA A 94 10.04 1.94 -14.23
C ALA A 94 10.57 1.82 -12.80
N LEU A 95 11.65 1.07 -12.57
CA LEU A 95 12.23 0.85 -11.25
C LEU A 95 12.82 2.15 -10.67
N THR A 96 13.48 2.97 -11.49
CA THR A 96 14.02 4.26 -11.04
C THR A 96 12.88 5.18 -10.57
N LYS A 97 11.83 5.31 -11.37
CA LYS A 97 10.66 6.12 -11.02
C LYS A 97 9.97 5.59 -9.76
N SER A 98 9.71 4.27 -9.68
CA SER A 98 9.15 3.63 -8.49
C SER A 98 10.01 3.83 -7.25
N SER A 99 11.34 3.81 -7.39
CA SER A 99 12.24 3.96 -6.25
C SER A 99 12.22 5.35 -5.63
N SER A 100 11.99 6.39 -6.44
CA SER A 100 11.84 7.76 -5.94
C SER A 100 10.50 8.04 -5.24
N MET A 101 9.50 7.15 -5.38
CA MET A 101 8.17 7.33 -4.80
C MET A 101 8.14 6.85 -3.36
N THR A 102 8.79 7.60 -2.48
CA THR A 102 8.71 7.37 -1.03
C THR A 102 7.59 8.20 -0.42
N PHE A 103 7.02 7.70 0.67
CA PHE A 103 6.04 8.44 1.44
C PHE A 103 6.57 9.84 1.83
N SER A 104 7.80 9.92 2.35
CA SER A 104 8.43 11.18 2.76
C SER A 104 8.74 12.14 1.60
N GLY A 105 8.75 11.66 0.36
CA GLY A 105 8.92 12.50 -0.82
C GLY A 105 7.61 13.09 -1.36
N LEU A 106 6.45 12.60 -0.90
CA LEU A 106 5.12 13.01 -1.35
C LEU A 106 4.27 13.61 -0.23
N TYR A 107 4.51 13.18 1.01
CA TYR A 107 3.74 13.53 2.18
C TYR A 107 4.64 13.93 3.33
N ARG A 108 4.24 14.97 4.05
CA ARG A 108 4.91 15.42 5.28
C ARG A 108 4.08 15.07 6.49
N GLU A 109 4.59 14.16 7.33
CA GLU A 109 3.94 13.84 8.61
C GLU A 109 3.83 15.09 9.48
N GLN A 110 2.69 15.23 10.16
CA GLN A 110 2.46 16.28 11.15
C GLN A 110 2.34 15.65 12.53
N HIS A 111 1.14 15.61 13.11
CA HIS A 111 0.89 15.12 14.46
C HIS A 111 0.00 13.87 14.44
N GLU A 112 -0.01 13.14 15.56
CA GLU A 112 -0.89 11.99 15.76
C GLU A 112 -2.32 12.45 16.02
N ILE A 113 -3.28 11.83 15.33
CA ILE A 113 -4.71 12.09 15.47
C ILE A 113 -5.47 10.89 16.05
N GLY A 114 -4.80 9.74 16.21
CA GLY A 114 -5.35 8.59 16.91
C GLY A 114 -4.32 7.47 17.05
N SER A 115 -4.47 6.64 18.06
CA SER A 115 -3.67 5.43 18.24
C SER A 115 -4.52 4.27 18.72
N GLY A 116 -4.12 3.07 18.30
CA GLY A 116 -4.68 1.81 18.74
C GLY A 116 -3.59 0.76 18.89
N PHE A 117 -3.99 -0.45 19.25
CA PHE A 117 -3.05 -1.51 19.61
C PHE A 117 -2.11 -1.93 18.46
N TYR A 118 -2.60 -1.84 17.21
CA TYR A 118 -1.88 -2.32 16.02
C TYR A 118 -1.53 -1.21 15.02
N ALA A 119 -2.03 0.01 15.24
CA ALA A 119 -1.87 1.11 14.31
C ALA A 119 -1.84 2.46 15.03
N LYS A 120 -1.09 3.40 14.47
CA LYS A 120 -1.23 4.83 14.77
C LYS A 120 -1.80 5.54 13.53
N VAL A 121 -2.56 6.59 13.73
CA VAL A 121 -3.10 7.43 12.68
C VAL A 121 -2.51 8.82 12.84
N LEU A 122 -1.85 9.30 11.79
CA LEU A 122 -1.22 10.61 11.74
C LEU A 122 -2.00 11.52 10.79
N MET A 123 -2.06 12.80 11.09
CA MET A 123 -2.29 13.80 10.05
C MET A 123 -0.99 14.00 9.27
N ALA A 124 -1.09 14.14 7.95
CA ALA A 124 0.01 14.54 7.09
C ALA A 124 -0.47 15.57 6.06
N LEU A 125 0.47 16.29 5.47
CA LEU A 125 0.21 17.19 4.35
C LEU A 125 0.62 16.52 3.04
N ASP A 126 -0.27 16.53 2.06
CA ASP A 126 0.06 16.25 0.66
C ASP A 126 0.87 17.43 0.10
N GLU A 127 2.17 17.25 -0.12
CA GLU A 127 3.09 18.35 -0.48
C GLU A 127 2.78 18.97 -1.85
N LYS A 128 2.14 18.22 -2.76
CA LYS A 128 1.81 18.75 -4.08
C LYS A 128 0.48 19.49 -4.10
N ARG A 129 -0.50 19.02 -3.32
CA ARG A 129 -1.86 19.60 -3.31
C ARG A 129 -2.10 20.59 -2.19
N GLY A 130 -1.27 20.57 -1.13
CA GLY A 130 -1.47 21.38 0.06
C GLY A 130 -2.68 20.93 0.90
N GLU A 131 -3.15 19.69 0.72
CA GLU A 131 -4.34 19.16 1.39
C GLU A 131 -3.94 18.27 2.58
N PRO A 132 -4.71 18.30 3.69
CA PRO A 132 -4.52 17.35 4.79
C PRO A 132 -4.97 15.95 4.37
N VAL A 133 -4.23 14.95 4.83
CA VAL A 133 -4.54 13.52 4.67
C VAL A 133 -4.39 12.79 6.01
N ALA A 134 -5.10 11.69 6.17
CA ALA A 134 -4.94 10.77 7.30
C ALA A 134 -4.02 9.61 6.90
N VAL A 135 -3.06 9.25 7.74
CA VAL A 135 -2.09 8.19 7.46
C VAL A 135 -2.15 7.14 8.56
N LYS A 136 -2.73 5.99 8.24
CA LYS A 136 -2.74 4.81 9.13
C LYS A 136 -1.43 4.07 8.98
N VAL A 137 -0.60 4.10 10.02
CA VAL A 137 0.71 3.43 10.09
C VAL A 137 0.58 2.14 10.89
N MET A 138 0.88 1.02 10.25
CA MET A 138 0.78 -0.32 10.84
C MET A 138 2.13 -1.01 10.81
N ARG A 139 2.64 -1.39 11.99
CA ARG A 139 3.96 -2.02 12.11
C ARG A 139 3.86 -3.54 11.88
N LYS A 140 4.74 -4.08 11.06
CA LYS A 140 4.85 -5.52 10.77
C LYS A 140 5.74 -6.28 11.76
N ARG A 141 6.56 -5.56 12.52
CA ARG A 141 7.50 -6.15 13.48
C ARG A 141 6.82 -6.54 14.79
N HIS A 142 7.19 -7.71 15.32
CA HIS A 142 6.87 -8.16 16.66
C HIS A 142 8.09 -8.90 17.22
N ALA A 143 8.28 -8.90 18.54
CA ALA A 143 9.37 -9.65 19.18
C ALA A 143 9.31 -11.18 18.95
N ASN A 144 8.16 -11.68 18.48
CA ASN A 144 7.94 -13.08 18.16
C ASN A 144 7.76 -13.19 16.65
N GLU A 145 8.62 -13.96 15.99
CA GLU A 145 8.69 -14.06 14.53
C GLU A 145 7.40 -14.61 13.91
N THR A 146 6.81 -15.66 14.51
CA THR A 146 5.52 -16.22 14.07
C THR A 146 4.40 -15.19 14.14
N ARG A 147 4.39 -14.36 15.19
CA ARG A 147 3.40 -13.28 15.34
C ARG A 147 3.65 -12.14 14.35
N ALA A 148 4.90 -11.80 14.08
CA ALA A 148 5.28 -10.82 13.07
C ALA A 148 4.79 -11.25 11.67
N LEU A 149 5.00 -12.51 11.30
CA LEU A 149 4.50 -13.08 10.04
C LEU A 149 2.96 -13.01 9.93
N ARG A 150 2.25 -13.29 11.02
CA ARG A 150 0.78 -13.19 11.06
C ARG A 150 0.31 -11.75 10.88
N ILE A 151 0.92 -10.80 11.59
CA ILE A 151 0.60 -9.37 11.50
C ILE A 151 0.88 -8.88 10.08
N ALA A 152 2.03 -9.22 9.50
CA ALA A 152 2.37 -8.85 8.14
C ALA A 152 1.33 -9.35 7.14
N ARG A 153 0.87 -10.61 7.27
CA ARG A 153 -0.17 -11.17 6.39
C ARG A 153 -1.51 -10.43 6.52
N VAL A 154 -1.92 -10.09 7.74
CA VAL A 154 -3.15 -9.31 7.99
C VAL A 154 -3.05 -7.93 7.34
N ILE A 155 -1.92 -7.24 7.53
CA ILE A 155 -1.64 -5.93 6.93
C ILE A 155 -1.67 -6.00 5.39
N CYS A 156 -0.99 -6.99 4.79
CA CYS A 156 -0.99 -7.14 3.33
C CYS A 156 -2.41 -7.35 2.82
N ARG A 157 -3.21 -8.21 3.49
CA ARG A 157 -4.60 -8.46 3.12
C ARG A 157 -5.47 -7.21 3.25
N GLU A 158 -5.27 -6.41 4.28
CA GLU A 158 -5.96 -5.13 4.45
C GLU A 158 -5.62 -4.17 3.31
N CYS A 159 -4.33 -4.02 2.96
CA CYS A 159 -3.91 -3.21 1.82
C CYS A 159 -4.49 -3.71 0.48
N GLU A 160 -4.59 -5.03 0.27
CA GLU A 160 -5.24 -5.61 -0.91
C GLU A 160 -6.72 -5.27 -0.98
N ILE A 161 -7.46 -5.46 0.10
CA ILE A 161 -8.89 -5.16 0.17
C ILE A 161 -9.12 -3.67 -0.10
N LEU A 162 -8.41 -2.80 0.62
CA LEU A 162 -8.59 -1.36 0.54
C LEU A 162 -8.26 -0.77 -0.83
N ARG A 163 -7.41 -1.44 -1.64
CA ARG A 163 -7.11 -1.04 -3.01
C ARG A 163 -8.28 -1.16 -3.97
N GLU A 164 -9.25 -2.01 -3.65
CA GLU A 164 -10.36 -2.36 -4.55
C GLU A 164 -11.67 -1.68 -4.14
N LEU A 165 -11.69 -0.98 -3.00
CA LEU A 165 -12.89 -0.31 -2.50
C LEU A 165 -13.03 1.08 -3.14
N ASP A 166 -14.21 1.30 -3.70
CA ASP A 166 -14.63 2.57 -4.30
C ASP A 166 -16.14 2.73 -4.03
N HIS A 167 -16.46 3.46 -2.97
CA HIS A 167 -17.84 3.67 -2.51
C HIS A 167 -17.94 5.02 -1.76
N PRO A 168 -18.99 5.84 -1.99
CA PRO A 168 -19.10 7.18 -1.39
C PRO A 168 -19.21 7.20 0.14
N ASN A 169 -19.58 6.07 0.77
CA ASN A 169 -19.67 5.93 2.22
C ASN A 169 -18.52 5.10 2.82
N ILE A 170 -17.44 4.89 2.07
CA ILE A 170 -16.19 4.30 2.57
C ILE A 170 -15.09 5.34 2.37
N VAL A 171 -14.28 5.58 3.40
CA VAL A 171 -13.19 6.57 3.31
C VAL A 171 -12.24 6.19 2.18
N PRO A 172 -12.02 7.07 1.18
CA PRO A 172 -11.16 6.76 0.05
C PRO A 172 -9.70 6.53 0.48
N VAL A 173 -9.11 5.46 -0.04
CA VAL A 173 -7.66 5.25 0.03
C VAL A 173 -7.00 5.97 -1.15
N LEU A 174 -6.08 6.87 -0.81
CA LEU A 174 -5.39 7.71 -1.78
C LEU A 174 -4.11 7.04 -2.27
N ASP A 175 -3.28 6.52 -1.36
CA ASP A 175 -2.02 5.86 -1.67
C ASP A 175 -1.69 4.83 -0.57
N ILE A 176 -0.91 3.81 -0.90
CA ILE A 176 -0.38 2.84 0.07
C ILE A 176 1.13 2.76 -0.09
N PHE A 177 1.88 2.95 0.99
CA PHE A 177 3.32 2.75 1.03
C PHE A 177 3.64 1.57 1.92
N GLU A 178 4.11 0.50 1.30
CA GLU A 178 4.44 -0.72 2.01
C GLU A 178 5.95 -0.90 2.07
N THR A 179 6.44 -1.23 3.26
CA THR A 179 7.82 -1.67 3.48
C THR A 179 7.77 -3.01 4.21
N GLU A 180 8.93 -3.62 4.47
CA GLU A 180 8.98 -4.83 5.30
C GLU A 180 8.67 -4.56 6.77
N ARG A 181 8.91 -3.33 7.23
CA ARG A 181 8.77 -2.97 8.65
C ARG A 181 7.38 -2.45 9.01
N GLU A 182 6.73 -1.82 8.05
CA GLU A 182 5.42 -1.19 8.24
C GLU A 182 4.70 -0.96 6.92
N ALA A 183 3.38 -0.80 6.99
CA ALA A 183 2.56 -0.22 5.92
C ALA A 183 2.03 1.14 6.38
N ARG A 184 2.02 2.12 5.47
CA ARG A 184 1.34 3.40 5.60
C ARG A 184 0.19 3.44 4.59
N ILE A 185 -1.04 3.54 5.06
CA ILE A 185 -2.22 3.72 4.21
C ILE A 185 -2.61 5.18 4.30
N VAL A 186 -2.53 5.90 3.17
CA VAL A 186 -2.92 7.29 3.06
C VAL A 186 -4.37 7.35 2.63
N MET A 187 -5.17 8.09 3.40
CA MET A 187 -6.62 8.18 3.26
C MET A 187 -7.03 9.65 3.27
N GLU A 188 -8.23 9.92 2.75
CA GLU A 188 -8.84 11.24 2.91
C GLU A 188 -8.96 11.62 4.40
N PHE A 189 -8.64 12.87 4.73
CA PHE A 189 -8.78 13.37 6.09
C PHE A 189 -10.22 13.82 6.36
N MET A 190 -10.89 13.13 7.29
CA MET A 190 -12.26 13.45 7.69
C MET A 190 -12.26 14.53 8.79
N SER A 191 -12.36 15.80 8.38
CA SER A 191 -12.31 16.96 9.30
C SER A 191 -13.47 17.04 10.31
N GLY A 192 -14.58 16.34 10.04
CA GLY A 192 -15.74 16.28 10.93
C GLY A 192 -15.55 15.45 12.21
N GLY A 193 -14.42 14.76 12.37
CA GLY A 193 -14.17 13.90 13.52
C GLY A 193 -14.98 12.59 13.50
N SER A 194 -15.03 11.88 14.63
CA SER A 194 -15.75 10.61 14.74
C SER A 194 -17.24 10.79 15.03
N LEU A 195 -18.05 9.82 14.61
CA LEU A 195 -19.48 9.80 14.86
C LEU A 195 -19.77 9.81 16.37
N PHE A 196 -19.00 9.08 17.17
CA PHE A 196 -19.10 9.11 18.63
C PHE A 196 -18.92 10.53 19.20
N SER A 197 -17.94 11.26 18.70
CA SER A 197 -17.69 12.65 19.12
C SER A 197 -18.86 13.57 18.76
N ALA A 198 -19.41 13.41 17.55
CA ALA A 198 -20.59 14.15 17.11
C ALA A 198 -21.84 13.84 17.96
N ILE A 199 -22.09 12.56 18.26
CA ILE A 199 -23.20 12.12 19.13
C ILE A 199 -23.01 12.69 20.53
N ARG A 200 -21.81 12.59 21.10
CA ARG A 200 -21.52 13.09 22.45
C ARG A 200 -21.72 14.61 22.56
N ALA A 201 -21.36 15.37 21.53
CA ALA A 201 -21.54 16.83 21.51
C ALA A 201 -23.02 17.23 21.44
N GLN A 202 -23.85 16.47 20.72
CA GLN A 202 -25.29 16.76 20.54
C GLN A 202 -26.17 16.10 21.61
N GLY A 203 -25.64 15.16 22.39
CA GLY A 203 -26.37 14.38 23.38
C GLY A 203 -27.23 13.30 22.73
N ARG A 204 -28.40 13.68 22.18
CA ARG A 204 -29.31 12.76 21.47
C ARG A 204 -29.38 13.13 20.00
N VAL A 205 -29.18 12.13 19.14
CA VAL A 205 -29.41 12.27 17.70
C VAL A 205 -30.89 12.07 17.42
N ARG A 206 -31.49 13.01 16.68
CA ARG A 206 -32.88 12.87 16.23
C ARG A 206 -33.02 11.70 15.26
N GLU A 207 -34.17 11.06 15.26
CA GLU A 207 -34.41 9.84 14.48
C GLU A 207 -34.24 10.05 12.96
N ASP A 208 -34.61 11.22 12.44
CA ASP A 208 -34.41 11.59 11.03
C ASP A 208 -32.92 11.66 10.66
N VAL A 209 -32.09 12.21 11.54
CA VAL A 209 -30.63 12.25 11.35
C VAL A 209 -30.02 10.86 11.49
N ALA A 210 -30.43 10.09 12.51
CA ALA A 210 -29.97 8.72 12.71
C ALA A 210 -30.29 7.81 11.52
N ARG A 211 -31.49 7.96 10.92
CA ARG A 211 -31.89 7.26 9.69
C ARG A 211 -30.91 7.51 8.55
N ASN A 212 -30.45 8.75 8.37
CA ASN A 212 -29.50 9.09 7.32
C ASN A 212 -28.12 8.45 7.57
N TYR A 213 -27.63 8.45 8.82
CA TYR A 213 -26.39 7.75 9.17
C TYR A 213 -26.51 6.24 8.92
N MET A 214 -27.62 5.64 9.37
CA MET A 214 -27.88 4.22 9.16
C MET A 214 -27.94 3.85 7.68
N PHE A 215 -28.57 4.68 6.85
CA PHE A 215 -28.61 4.46 5.40
C PHE A 215 -27.20 4.44 4.79
N GLN A 216 -26.36 5.42 5.13
CA GLN A 216 -24.98 5.48 4.63
C GLN A 216 -24.14 4.29 5.08
N ILE A 217 -24.25 3.89 6.35
CA ILE A 217 -23.55 2.72 6.90
C ILE A 217 -24.02 1.44 6.21
N LEU A 218 -25.33 1.22 6.08
CA LEU A 218 -25.89 0.02 5.46
C LEU A 218 -25.55 -0.06 3.96
N SER A 219 -25.53 1.08 3.26
CA SER A 219 -25.07 1.18 1.88
C SER A 219 -23.62 0.71 1.73
N ALA A 220 -22.71 1.20 2.57
CA ALA A 220 -21.31 0.73 2.59
C ALA A 220 -21.20 -0.76 2.94
N MET A 221 -21.98 -1.25 3.90
CA MET A 221 -21.96 -2.66 4.31
C MET A 221 -22.48 -3.58 3.21
N GLN A 222 -23.54 -3.20 2.50
CA GLN A 222 -24.02 -3.92 1.33
C GLN A 222 -22.92 -4.04 0.28
N TYR A 223 -22.27 -2.92 -0.06
CA TYR A 223 -21.17 -2.89 -1.03
C TYR A 223 -20.02 -3.85 -0.68
N LEU A 224 -19.63 -3.90 0.60
CA LEU A 224 -18.60 -4.82 1.11
C LEU A 224 -19.05 -6.29 1.02
N HIS A 225 -20.28 -6.58 1.44
CA HIS A 225 -20.82 -7.94 1.45
C HIS A 225 -20.98 -8.51 0.03
N GLU A 226 -21.38 -7.69 -0.96
CA GLU A 226 -21.41 -8.08 -2.38
C GLU A 226 -20.03 -8.50 -2.92
N ARG A 227 -18.95 -8.05 -2.26
CA ARG A 227 -17.56 -8.41 -2.56
C ARG A 227 -17.00 -9.50 -1.64
N ASN A 228 -17.84 -10.16 -0.86
CA ASN A 228 -17.46 -11.17 0.14
C ASN A 228 -16.48 -10.62 1.21
N ILE A 229 -16.58 -9.35 1.56
CA ILE A 229 -15.78 -8.71 2.60
C ILE A 229 -16.64 -8.43 3.82
N VAL A 230 -16.23 -8.95 4.97
CA VAL A 230 -16.87 -8.62 6.26
C VAL A 230 -16.00 -7.58 6.97
N HIS A 231 -16.59 -6.42 7.32
CA HIS A 231 -15.87 -5.32 7.97
C HIS A 231 -15.31 -5.72 9.36
N ARG A 232 -16.11 -6.45 10.15
CA ARG A 232 -15.79 -6.99 11.50
C ARG A 232 -15.57 -5.97 12.63
N ASP A 233 -15.47 -4.68 12.35
CA ASP A 233 -15.28 -3.65 13.39
C ASP A 233 -16.19 -2.43 13.18
N VAL A 234 -17.48 -2.66 12.88
CA VAL A 234 -18.46 -1.57 12.74
C VAL A 234 -18.88 -1.10 14.12
N LYS A 235 -18.48 0.11 14.49
CA LYS A 235 -18.77 0.77 15.78
C LYS A 235 -18.74 2.29 15.61
N THR A 236 -19.18 3.03 16.63
CA THR A 236 -19.33 4.49 16.57
C THR A 236 -18.06 5.27 16.94
N GLU A 237 -17.10 4.64 17.62
CA GLU A 237 -15.82 5.20 18.09
C GLU A 237 -15.01 5.88 16.99
#